data_AF-A0A1L0GCI2-F1
#
_entry.id   AF-A0A1L0GCI2-F1
#
_cell.length_a   1.000
_cell.length_b   1.000
_cell.length_c   1.000
_cell.angle_alpha   90.00
_cell.angle_beta   90.00
_cell.angle_gamma   90.00
#
_symmetry.space_group_name_H-M   'P 1'
#
loop_
_entity.id
_entity.type
_entity.pdbx_description
1 polymer ?
#
loop_
_entity_poly.entity_id
_entity_poly.type
_entity_poly.pdbx_seq_one_letter_code
_entity_poly.pdbx_strand_id
1 'polypeptide(L)'
;MTKRESEIESASAPQSKKLDTTFTHDQITSFVNPKIFDQDFQTTLRQEIKDSQPYRWGTVKELMDDTLLRNVRKEVLSEIAFTKKETDIYKVFQSGDLANLSGLDWDDLSRLPSLYKLRAAIYSEEFRDFISNVTGCGKLSGVKTDMSINTYTKGCHLLTHDDVIGSRRVSFILYLPDPEFTWKPHYGGGLRLFPAVVPNVPETDFSAKLVPQFNQIAFFTVQPGLSFHDVEEVRVDKQRLSIQGWFHIPQPGEDGFIPGEQEETEAKSTLQQLQTKELQEYDFPKPIRNDIAVNEIKLYENLDLERMIFSDNEKLYLATYINPFYLTQSAVQQLNATFLEQSVVEISEFLQKEYAEVLQTTLRKTELENKTPSTAAEITSPWKCAVPPHKQRFMYIDGKSSFGLSEKETEFVNHIGPQEMPNFALTRQLAPHDTEKMLLEVMSFMKSIAFRKWMALVTGLIPTSDQILARKFRPGQDFILATTTDKKLARDHLNELNVLLEATLGITPTATNPKNWESGEFGGYELCMALNLGDSDDEFEDDDPAIYKASDPNDDSVLFTSQCKWNSLCLMLRDPSVLKFVKYVSINAKGSRWDISAQWNVKSLGEEEDDEEN
;
A
#
# COMPACT_ATOMS: atom_id res chain seq x y z
N MET A 1 -32.07 45.71 66.35
CA MET A 1 -32.23 44.55 65.46
C MET A 1 -30.87 43.92 65.26
N THR A 2 -30.70 42.77 65.89
CA THR A 2 -29.51 41.90 65.90
C THR A 2 -29.30 41.29 64.51
N LYS A 3 -28.13 41.51 63.89
CA LYS A 3 -27.69 40.78 62.70
C LYS A 3 -27.04 39.47 63.14
N ARG A 4 -27.68 38.35 62.80
CA ARG A 4 -27.13 37.00 62.92
C ARG A 4 -25.96 36.83 61.94
N GLU A 5 -24.86 36.29 62.44
CA GLU A 5 -23.84 35.62 61.63
C GLU A 5 -24.43 34.28 61.15
N SER A 6 -24.31 34.00 59.85
CA SER A 6 -24.65 32.70 59.26
C SER A 6 -23.35 31.98 58.94
N GLU A 7 -23.10 30.90 59.66
CA GLU A 7 -22.07 29.90 59.35
C GLU A 7 -22.31 29.34 57.94
N ILE A 8 -21.27 29.38 57.11
CA ILE A 8 -21.24 28.68 55.81
C ILE A 8 -20.62 27.31 56.10
N GLU A 9 -21.47 26.28 56.14
CA GLU A 9 -21.03 24.89 56.11
C GLU A 9 -20.25 24.63 54.82
N SER A 10 -19.00 24.18 54.98
CA SER A 10 -18.18 23.68 53.88
C SER A 10 -18.75 22.35 53.39
N ALA A 11 -19.57 22.39 52.34
CA ALA A 11 -19.96 21.21 51.59
C ALA A 11 -18.69 20.62 50.93
N SER A 12 -18.27 19.45 51.39
CA SER A 12 -17.19 18.66 50.79
C SER A 12 -17.53 18.33 49.33
N ALA A 13 -16.68 18.73 48.40
CA ALA A 13 -16.73 18.26 47.01
C ALA A 13 -16.65 16.72 46.97
N PRO A 14 -17.40 16.04 46.10
CA PRO A 14 -17.31 14.59 45.97
C PRO A 14 -15.90 14.21 45.50
N GLN A 15 -15.15 13.49 46.33
CA GLN A 15 -13.90 12.85 45.93
C GLN A 15 -14.17 11.92 44.75
N SER A 16 -13.50 12.15 43.61
CA SER A 16 -13.46 11.16 42.54
C SER A 16 -12.85 9.88 43.11
N LYS A 17 -13.61 8.77 43.11
CA LYS A 17 -13.07 7.46 43.45
C LYS A 17 -12.04 7.12 42.38
N LYS A 18 -10.74 7.25 42.70
CA LYS A 18 -9.68 6.68 41.87
C LYS A 18 -9.97 5.19 41.69
N LEU A 19 -9.95 4.72 40.44
CA LEU A 19 -10.13 3.31 40.12
C LEU A 19 -9.01 2.52 40.79
N ASP A 20 -9.32 1.37 41.40
CA ASP A 20 -8.28 0.45 41.84
C ASP A 20 -7.63 -0.18 40.60
N THR A 21 -6.36 0.15 40.41
CA THR A 21 -5.55 -0.22 39.25
C THR A 21 -4.69 -1.44 39.49
N THR A 22 -4.73 -2.02 40.69
CA THR A 22 -3.95 -3.20 41.06
C THR A 22 -4.84 -4.42 41.20
N PHE A 23 -4.51 -5.49 40.49
CA PHE A 23 -5.23 -6.76 40.54
C PHE A 23 -4.35 -7.84 41.16
N THR A 24 -4.95 -8.66 42.01
CA THR A 24 -4.32 -9.89 42.54
C THR A 24 -4.25 -10.97 41.47
N HIS A 25 -3.38 -11.97 41.68
CA HIS A 25 -3.27 -13.17 40.83
C HIS A 25 -4.63 -13.84 40.56
N ASP A 26 -5.43 -14.05 41.61
CA ASP A 26 -6.75 -14.68 41.50
C ASP A 26 -7.73 -13.83 40.67
N GLN A 27 -7.61 -12.50 40.73
CA GLN A 27 -8.43 -11.62 39.90
C GLN A 27 -8.01 -11.68 38.44
N ILE A 28 -6.70 -11.62 38.15
CA ILE A 28 -6.17 -11.73 36.78
C ILE A 28 -6.58 -13.05 36.13
N THR A 29 -6.38 -14.16 36.84
CA THR A 29 -6.74 -15.50 36.35
C THR A 29 -8.25 -15.65 36.11
N SER A 30 -9.10 -14.91 36.86
CA SER A 30 -10.55 -14.87 36.62
C SER A 30 -10.97 -14.11 35.36
N PHE A 31 -10.11 -13.26 34.81
CA PHE A 31 -10.41 -12.47 33.60
C PHE A 31 -10.20 -13.26 32.31
N VAL A 32 -9.44 -14.35 32.36
CA VAL A 32 -9.10 -15.22 31.24
C VAL A 32 -9.73 -16.61 31.41
N ASN A 33 -9.92 -17.32 30.30
CA ASN A 33 -10.47 -18.66 30.32
C ASN A 33 -9.46 -19.63 30.97
N PRO A 34 -9.84 -20.39 32.02
CA PRO A 34 -8.91 -21.25 32.76
C PRO A 34 -8.23 -22.32 31.91
N LYS A 35 -8.80 -22.67 30.74
CA LYS A 35 -8.17 -23.63 29.82
C LYS A 35 -6.76 -23.22 29.37
N ILE A 36 -6.45 -21.93 29.35
CA ILE A 36 -5.10 -21.49 28.92
C ILE A 36 -4.04 -21.87 29.95
N PHE A 37 -4.42 -22.15 31.20
CA PHE A 37 -3.52 -22.62 32.26
C PHE A 37 -3.43 -24.15 32.34
N ASP A 38 -4.25 -24.87 31.56
CA ASP A 38 -4.19 -26.32 31.50
C ASP A 38 -2.94 -26.78 30.71
N GLN A 39 -2.17 -27.70 31.28
CA GLN A 39 -0.90 -28.13 30.72
C GLN A 39 -1.07 -28.91 29.41
N ASP A 40 -2.13 -29.71 29.28
CA ASP A 40 -2.41 -30.49 28.08
C ASP A 40 -2.84 -29.56 26.94
N PHE A 41 -3.66 -28.55 27.26
CA PHE A 41 -4.02 -27.48 26.32
C PHE A 41 -2.79 -26.72 25.81
N GLN A 42 -1.91 -26.25 26.71
CA GLN A 42 -0.70 -25.54 26.32
C GLN A 42 0.25 -26.41 25.49
N THR A 43 0.38 -27.69 25.83
CA THR A 43 1.22 -28.64 25.09
C THR A 43 0.69 -28.86 23.68
N THR A 44 -0.63 -28.99 23.54
CA THR A 44 -1.30 -29.13 22.24
C THR A 44 -1.12 -27.87 21.40
N LEU A 45 -1.44 -26.70 21.96
CA LEU A 45 -1.34 -25.42 21.26
C LEU A 45 0.10 -25.12 20.83
N ARG A 46 1.09 -25.42 21.67
CA ARG A 46 2.52 -25.31 21.30
C ARG A 46 2.85 -26.16 20.08
N GLN A 47 2.36 -27.40 20.03
CA GLN A 47 2.60 -28.29 18.89
C GLN A 47 1.89 -27.78 17.64
N GLU A 48 0.65 -27.29 17.76
CA GLU A 48 -0.09 -26.65 16.66
C GLU A 48 0.64 -25.43 16.11
N ILE A 49 1.17 -24.54 16.96
CA ILE A 49 1.96 -23.38 16.55
C ILE A 49 3.25 -23.82 15.86
N LYS A 50 3.93 -24.84 16.39
CA LYS A 50 5.17 -25.36 15.80
C LYS A 50 4.96 -25.93 14.39
N ASP A 51 3.82 -26.59 14.17
CA ASP A 51 3.48 -27.23 12.89
C ASP A 51 2.72 -26.29 11.94
N SER A 52 2.34 -25.09 12.41
CA SER A 52 1.62 -24.10 11.61
C SER A 52 2.43 -23.61 10.41
N GLN A 53 1.70 -23.13 9.39
CA GLN A 53 2.22 -22.59 8.14
C GLN A 53 1.46 -21.31 7.81
N PRO A 54 2.05 -20.35 7.05
CA PRO A 54 3.37 -20.42 6.40
C PRO A 54 4.57 -20.11 7.31
N TYR A 55 4.33 -19.54 8.47
CA TYR A 55 5.29 -19.35 9.56
C TYR A 55 4.60 -19.69 10.88
N ARG A 56 5.28 -19.54 12.01
CA ARG A 56 4.71 -19.95 13.31
C ARG A 56 3.65 -18.96 13.79
N TRP A 57 2.40 -19.39 13.84
CA TRP A 57 1.27 -18.61 14.33
C TRP A 57 0.28 -19.47 15.11
N GLY A 58 -0.52 -18.82 15.96
CA GLY A 58 -1.48 -19.48 16.84
C GLY A 58 -2.81 -18.73 16.92
N THR A 59 -3.84 -19.43 17.39
CA THR A 59 -5.13 -18.83 17.70
C THR A 59 -5.79 -19.53 18.88
N VAL A 60 -6.48 -18.77 19.72
CA VAL A 60 -7.30 -19.30 20.82
C VAL A 60 -8.69 -18.67 20.74
N LYS A 61 -9.72 -19.50 20.76
CA LYS A 61 -11.12 -19.06 20.85
C LYS A 61 -11.55 -18.98 22.29
N GLU A 62 -12.55 -18.15 22.62
CA GLU A 62 -13.07 -17.97 23.97
C GLU A 62 -11.94 -17.70 24.97
N LEU A 63 -11.08 -16.72 24.66
CA LEU A 63 -9.88 -16.41 25.42
C LEU A 63 -10.19 -15.75 26.76
N MET A 64 -11.02 -14.72 26.74
CA MET A 64 -11.36 -13.89 27.90
C MET A 64 -12.66 -14.36 28.54
N ASP A 65 -12.90 -13.98 29.78
CA ASP A 65 -14.24 -14.05 30.36
C ASP A 65 -15.26 -13.33 29.46
N ASP A 66 -16.36 -14.01 29.14
CA ASP A 66 -17.34 -13.54 28.17
C ASP A 66 -18.04 -12.26 28.65
N THR A 67 -18.34 -12.19 29.95
CA THR A 67 -18.98 -11.00 30.55
C THR A 67 -18.05 -9.80 30.47
N LEU A 68 -16.78 -9.97 30.84
CA LEU A 68 -15.75 -8.96 30.73
C LEU A 68 -15.63 -8.46 29.29
N LEU A 69 -15.48 -9.34 28.31
CA LEU A 69 -15.24 -8.92 26.93
C LEU A 69 -16.46 -8.26 26.27
N ARG A 70 -17.68 -8.68 26.64
CA ARG A 70 -18.92 -8.00 26.23
C ARG A 70 -18.98 -6.57 26.80
N ASN A 71 -18.57 -6.39 28.04
CA ASN A 71 -18.49 -5.07 28.66
C ASN A 71 -17.42 -4.19 28.01
N VAL A 72 -16.23 -4.73 27.70
CA VAL A 72 -15.19 -4.03 26.93
C VAL A 72 -15.75 -3.55 25.59
N ARG A 73 -16.42 -4.44 24.85
CA ARG A 73 -17.02 -4.07 23.56
C ARG A 73 -18.04 -2.93 23.71
N LYS A 74 -18.88 -3.00 24.75
CA LYS A 74 -19.88 -1.96 25.03
C LYS A 74 -19.23 -0.62 25.35
N GLU A 75 -18.22 -0.62 26.22
CA GLU A 75 -17.44 0.55 26.61
C GLU A 75 -16.75 1.19 25.39
N VAL A 76 -16.06 0.38 24.57
CA VAL A 76 -15.40 0.87 23.35
C VAL A 76 -16.38 1.54 22.39
N LEU A 77 -17.55 0.93 22.15
CA LEU A 77 -18.53 1.49 21.22
C LEU A 77 -19.29 2.69 21.77
N SER A 78 -19.35 2.88 23.10
CA SER A 78 -20.04 4.02 23.72
C SER A 78 -19.13 5.21 23.99
N GLU A 79 -17.87 4.97 24.34
CA GLU A 79 -16.96 6.02 24.81
C GLU A 79 -15.87 6.40 23.81
N ILE A 80 -15.54 5.55 22.83
CA ILE A 80 -14.43 5.82 21.90
C ILE A 80 -14.97 6.27 20.55
N ALA A 81 -14.54 7.47 20.12
CA ALA A 81 -14.77 7.96 18.77
C ALA A 81 -13.70 7.41 17.81
N PHE A 82 -14.15 6.90 16.66
CA PHE A 82 -13.26 6.42 15.61
C PHE A 82 -13.21 7.40 14.43
N THR A 83 -12.00 7.65 13.94
CA THR A 83 -11.74 8.50 12.77
C THR A 83 -11.19 7.65 11.64
N LYS A 84 -11.70 7.86 10.41
CA LYS A 84 -11.17 7.20 9.22
C LYS A 84 -9.75 7.71 8.94
N LYS A 85 -8.78 6.82 8.85
CA LYS A 85 -7.42 7.06 8.37
C LYS A 85 -7.18 6.22 7.11
N GLU A 86 -6.64 6.86 6.09
CA GLU A 86 -6.36 6.24 4.79
C GLU A 86 -4.95 6.67 4.37
N THR A 87 -4.11 5.70 4.06
CA THR A 87 -2.74 5.89 3.56
C THR A 87 -2.61 5.20 2.20
N ASP A 88 -1.42 4.88 1.72
CA ASP A 88 -1.26 3.95 0.61
C ASP A 88 -1.61 2.50 1.03
N ILE A 89 -1.11 2.04 2.18
CA ILE A 89 -1.13 0.65 2.65
C ILE A 89 -2.42 0.25 3.40
N TYR A 90 -3.17 1.20 3.98
CA TYR A 90 -4.42 0.87 4.68
C TYR A 90 -5.56 1.87 4.49
N LYS A 91 -6.76 1.41 4.85
CA LYS A 91 -7.96 2.21 5.13
C LYS A 91 -8.60 1.60 6.37
N VAL A 92 -8.61 2.34 7.48
CA VAL A 92 -9.09 1.84 8.77
C VAL A 92 -9.74 2.96 9.56
N PHE A 93 -10.63 2.62 10.50
CA PHE A 93 -11.12 3.56 11.49
C PHE A 93 -10.38 3.30 12.80
N GLN A 94 -9.51 4.21 13.18
CA GLN A 94 -8.72 4.12 14.42
C GLN A 94 -9.37 5.01 15.46
N SER A 95 -9.25 4.66 16.75
CA SER A 95 -9.46 5.64 17.81
C SER A 95 -8.51 6.82 17.53
N GLY A 96 -9.05 8.04 17.31
CA GLY A 96 -8.31 9.17 16.71
C GLY A 96 -7.03 9.58 17.44
N ASP A 97 -6.20 10.44 16.81
CA ASP A 97 -4.86 10.97 17.19
C ASP A 97 -4.67 11.33 18.68
N LEU A 98 -4.68 10.28 19.49
CA LEU A 98 -3.94 10.10 20.71
C LEU A 98 -2.95 9.03 20.29
N ALA A 99 -1.77 9.46 19.81
CA ALA A 99 -0.69 8.63 19.27
C ALA A 99 -0.24 7.48 20.19
N ASN A 100 -0.87 7.35 21.36
CA ASN A 100 -0.94 6.14 22.12
C ASN A 100 -2.28 6.18 22.87
N LEU A 101 -2.85 5.01 23.22
CA LEU A 101 -3.69 4.95 24.42
C LEU A 101 -2.96 5.58 25.64
N SER A 102 -1.62 5.75 25.54
CA SER A 102 -0.77 6.55 26.43
C SER A 102 -1.12 8.04 26.59
N GLY A 103 -1.88 8.62 25.66
CA GLY A 103 -2.26 10.03 25.64
C GLY A 103 -3.69 10.32 26.05
N LEU A 104 -4.57 9.31 26.20
CA LEU A 104 -5.76 9.51 27.02
C LEU A 104 -5.22 9.89 28.40
N ASP A 105 -5.71 10.95 29.01
CA ASP A 105 -5.40 11.20 30.42
C ASP A 105 -5.78 9.90 31.15
N TRP A 106 -4.80 9.11 31.57
CA TRP A 106 -5.06 7.77 32.11
C TRP A 106 -5.79 7.85 33.44
N ASP A 107 -5.85 9.04 34.05
CA ASP A 107 -6.72 9.37 35.16
C ASP A 107 -8.22 9.44 34.73
N ASP A 108 -8.53 9.55 33.42
CA ASP A 108 -9.87 9.63 32.83
C ASP A 108 -10.42 8.28 32.29
N LEU A 109 -9.64 7.19 32.40
CA LEU A 109 -10.12 5.81 32.16
C LEU A 109 -11.18 5.32 33.16
N SER A 110 -11.61 6.17 34.10
CA SER A 110 -12.76 5.92 34.97
C SER A 110 -14.01 5.44 34.20
N ARG A 111 -14.13 5.83 32.93
CA ARG A 111 -15.22 5.48 32.00
C ARG A 111 -15.03 4.14 31.28
N LEU A 112 -13.83 3.56 31.28
CA LEU A 112 -13.45 2.34 30.57
C LEU A 112 -12.89 1.24 31.51
N PRO A 113 -13.56 0.92 32.63
CA PRO A 113 -13.02 0.01 33.65
C PRO A 113 -12.83 -1.43 33.17
N SER A 114 -13.66 -1.90 32.22
CA SER A 114 -13.52 -3.26 31.67
C SER A 114 -12.35 -3.33 30.69
N LEU A 115 -12.14 -2.29 29.87
CA LEU A 115 -10.96 -2.20 29.00
C LEU A 115 -9.66 -2.19 29.82
N TYR A 116 -9.64 -1.51 30.97
CA TYR A 116 -8.51 -1.52 31.89
C TYR A 116 -8.21 -2.93 32.42
N LYS A 117 -9.24 -3.67 32.87
CA LYS A 117 -9.11 -5.07 33.29
C LYS A 117 -8.59 -5.97 32.16
N LEU A 118 -9.06 -5.77 30.94
CA LEU A 118 -8.58 -6.51 29.77
C LEU A 118 -7.09 -6.27 29.53
N ARG A 119 -6.64 -5.01 29.56
CA ARG A 119 -5.20 -4.68 29.41
C ARG A 119 -4.37 -5.34 30.51
N ALA A 120 -4.82 -5.23 31.76
CA ALA A 120 -4.14 -5.85 32.89
C ALA A 120 -4.05 -7.37 32.74
N ALA A 121 -5.10 -8.04 32.26
CA ALA A 121 -5.11 -9.47 31.98
C ALA A 121 -4.11 -9.84 30.86
N ILE A 122 -4.11 -9.11 29.73
CA ILE A 122 -3.24 -9.40 28.58
C ILE A 122 -1.76 -9.21 28.93
N TYR A 123 -1.38 -8.16 29.68
CA TYR A 123 0.02 -7.89 30.04
C TYR A 123 0.45 -8.48 31.39
N SER A 124 -0.44 -9.24 32.04
CA SER A 124 -0.12 -9.96 33.27
C SER A 124 1.03 -10.94 33.09
N GLU A 125 1.72 -11.28 34.18
CA GLU A 125 2.78 -12.30 34.15
C GLU A 125 2.24 -13.66 33.72
N GLU A 126 1.07 -14.02 34.20
CA GLU A 126 0.38 -15.27 33.91
C GLU A 126 0.10 -15.43 32.41
N PHE A 127 -0.40 -14.37 31.76
CA PHE A 127 -0.67 -14.40 30.32
C PHE A 127 0.61 -14.32 29.48
N ARG A 128 1.59 -13.51 29.90
CA ARG A 128 2.89 -13.43 29.22
C ARG A 128 3.64 -14.76 29.27
N ASP A 129 3.63 -15.44 30.41
CA ASP A 129 4.24 -16.77 30.55
C ASP A 129 3.49 -17.80 29.70
N PHE A 130 2.16 -17.73 29.61
CA PHE A 130 1.39 -18.56 28.67
C PHE A 130 1.84 -18.33 27.22
N ILE A 131 1.88 -17.08 26.74
CA ILE A 131 2.30 -16.75 25.36
C ILE A 131 3.75 -17.17 25.11
N SER A 132 4.66 -16.87 26.03
CA SER A 132 6.07 -17.28 25.97
C SER A 132 6.19 -18.80 25.87
N ASN A 133 5.42 -19.54 26.68
CA ASN A 133 5.43 -20.99 26.69
C ASN A 133 4.93 -21.56 25.35
N VAL A 134 3.78 -21.13 24.84
CA VAL A 134 3.19 -21.74 23.64
C VAL A 134 3.88 -21.33 22.34
N THR A 135 4.47 -20.13 22.28
CA THR A 135 5.21 -19.66 21.09
C THR A 135 6.69 -20.00 21.11
N GLY A 136 7.29 -20.13 22.30
CA GLY A 136 8.73 -20.26 22.47
C GLY A 136 9.51 -18.97 22.18
N CYS A 137 8.86 -17.80 22.26
CA CYS A 137 9.47 -16.50 21.92
C CYS A 137 10.44 -15.94 22.98
N GLY A 138 10.58 -16.61 24.12
CA GLY A 138 11.28 -16.06 25.29
C GLY A 138 10.40 -15.09 26.09
N LYS A 139 11.00 -14.44 27.10
CA LYS A 139 10.28 -13.56 28.03
C LYS A 139 9.73 -12.32 27.31
N LEU A 140 8.69 -11.73 27.88
CA LEU A 140 7.95 -10.60 27.30
C LEU A 140 7.84 -9.47 28.33
N SER A 141 7.96 -8.22 27.87
CA SER A 141 7.76 -7.04 28.71
C SER A 141 6.32 -6.98 29.26
N GLY A 142 6.19 -6.74 30.57
CA GLY A 142 4.93 -6.39 31.22
C GLY A 142 4.76 -4.89 31.41
N VAL A 143 5.85 -4.12 31.37
CA VAL A 143 5.86 -2.66 31.52
C VAL A 143 5.54 -1.96 30.20
N LYS A 144 6.14 -2.39 29.09
CA LYS A 144 5.92 -1.79 27.77
C LYS A 144 4.65 -2.37 27.15
N THR A 145 3.51 -1.76 27.47
CA THR A 145 2.21 -2.12 26.92
C THR A 145 1.94 -1.35 25.62
N ASP A 146 1.55 -2.05 24.56
CA ASP A 146 1.27 -1.48 23.24
C ASP A 146 -0.01 -2.11 22.68
N MET A 147 -1.11 -1.36 22.78
CA MET A 147 -2.43 -1.75 22.28
C MET A 147 -3.06 -0.61 21.49
N SER A 148 -3.75 -0.95 20.42
CA SER A 148 -4.61 -0.03 19.67
C SER A 148 -5.95 -0.68 19.36
N ILE A 149 -6.98 0.15 19.25
CA ILE A 149 -8.36 -0.30 18.97
C ILE A 149 -8.74 0.21 17.59
N ASN A 150 -9.08 -0.72 16.71
CA ASN A 150 -9.40 -0.43 15.33
C ASN A 150 -10.72 -1.07 14.94
N THR A 151 -11.49 -0.39 14.10
CA THR A 151 -12.67 -0.97 13.46
C THR A 151 -12.50 -0.95 11.94
N TYR A 152 -12.76 -2.10 11.33
CA TYR A 152 -12.77 -2.25 9.88
C TYR A 152 -14.23 -2.33 9.43
N THR A 153 -14.64 -1.35 8.63
CA THR A 153 -15.97 -1.29 7.99
C THR A 153 -15.83 -1.58 6.49
N LYS A 154 -16.94 -1.53 5.74
CA LYS A 154 -16.93 -1.81 4.31
C LYS A 154 -15.85 -0.99 3.58
N GLY A 155 -14.95 -1.66 2.85
CA GLY A 155 -13.84 -1.03 2.13
C GLY A 155 -12.55 -0.90 2.94
N CYS A 156 -12.60 -1.06 4.26
CA CYS A 156 -11.40 -1.07 5.10
C CYS A 156 -10.54 -2.30 4.84
N HIS A 157 -9.23 -2.11 4.83
CA HIS A 157 -8.20 -3.09 4.53
C HIS A 157 -6.86 -2.64 5.14
N LEU A 158 -5.94 -3.57 5.30
CA LEU A 158 -4.52 -3.33 5.59
C LEU A 158 -3.74 -4.31 4.71
N LEU A 159 -2.85 -3.80 3.85
CA LEU A 159 -2.11 -4.60 2.88
C LEU A 159 -0.92 -5.33 3.51
N THR A 160 -0.17 -6.09 2.69
CA THR A 160 0.89 -6.98 3.15
C THR A 160 2.04 -6.24 3.84
N HIS A 161 2.34 -6.62 5.08
CA HIS A 161 3.42 -6.09 5.92
C HIS A 161 3.89 -7.20 6.89
N ASP A 162 4.98 -7.00 7.62
CA ASP A 162 5.59 -8.03 8.48
C ASP A 162 5.62 -7.72 9.99
N ASP A 163 5.14 -6.54 10.39
CA ASP A 163 5.10 -6.04 11.78
C ASP A 163 6.46 -5.79 12.45
N VAL A 164 7.55 -5.77 11.67
CA VAL A 164 8.92 -5.67 12.20
C VAL A 164 9.28 -4.21 12.51
N ILE A 165 8.87 -3.73 13.68
CA ILE A 165 9.12 -2.36 14.15
C ILE A 165 9.68 -2.38 15.58
N GLY A 166 10.79 -1.68 15.81
CA GLY A 166 11.41 -1.50 17.13
C GLY A 166 11.62 -2.81 17.90
N SER A 167 11.13 -2.85 19.13
CA SER A 167 11.23 -4.00 20.06
C SER A 167 10.05 -4.97 20.03
N ARG A 168 9.21 -4.97 18.98
CA ARG A 168 8.07 -5.89 18.89
C ARG A 168 8.55 -7.35 18.78
N ARG A 169 7.99 -8.23 19.60
CA ARG A 169 8.37 -9.65 19.69
C ARG A 169 7.23 -10.60 19.33
N VAL A 170 6.01 -10.30 19.79
CA VAL A 170 4.80 -11.08 19.44
C VAL A 170 3.68 -10.11 19.09
N SER A 171 3.13 -10.23 17.88
CA SER A 171 1.91 -9.53 17.47
C SER A 171 0.70 -10.32 17.94
N PHE A 172 -0.35 -9.62 18.37
CA PHE A 172 -1.63 -10.24 18.65
C PHE A 172 -2.81 -9.37 18.19
N ILE A 173 -3.91 -10.04 17.87
CA ILE A 173 -5.17 -9.40 17.49
C ILE A 173 -6.31 -10.14 18.21
N LEU A 174 -6.95 -9.47 19.16
CA LEU A 174 -8.17 -9.92 19.80
C LEU A 174 -9.38 -9.37 19.04
N TYR A 175 -10.25 -10.27 18.61
CA TYR A 175 -11.41 -9.93 17.78
C TYR A 175 -12.67 -9.71 18.63
N LEU A 176 -13.33 -8.57 18.41
CA LEU A 176 -14.58 -8.19 19.07
C LEU A 176 -15.72 -7.85 18.07
N PRO A 177 -15.94 -8.63 16.98
CA PRO A 177 -17.16 -8.48 16.18
C PRO A 177 -18.41 -8.70 17.04
N ASP A 178 -19.60 -8.44 16.49
CA ASP A 178 -20.84 -8.61 17.23
C ASP A 178 -20.97 -10.04 17.82
N PRO A 179 -21.03 -10.20 19.16
CA PRO A 179 -21.06 -11.51 19.81
C PRO A 179 -22.34 -12.31 19.52
N GLU A 180 -23.40 -11.66 19.06
CA GLU A 180 -24.67 -12.32 18.74
C GLU A 180 -24.67 -12.99 17.36
N PHE A 181 -23.65 -12.72 16.53
CA PHE A 181 -23.59 -13.20 15.15
C PHE A 181 -22.23 -13.76 14.78
N THR A 182 -22.23 -14.92 14.10
CA THR A 182 -21.02 -15.47 13.48
C THR A 182 -20.53 -14.57 12.35
N TRP A 183 -19.25 -14.19 12.40
CA TRP A 183 -18.60 -13.49 11.28
C TRP A 183 -18.33 -14.49 10.16
N LYS A 184 -18.81 -14.20 8.94
CA LYS A 184 -18.82 -15.15 7.83
C LYS A 184 -17.64 -14.89 6.88
N PRO A 185 -17.09 -15.94 6.22
CA PRO A 185 -15.99 -15.77 5.28
C PRO A 185 -16.23 -14.74 4.17
N HIS A 186 -17.47 -14.62 3.67
CA HIS A 186 -17.81 -13.66 2.60
C HIS A 186 -17.92 -12.21 3.09
N TYR A 187 -17.90 -11.95 4.40
CA TYR A 187 -17.81 -10.59 4.93
C TYR A 187 -16.42 -9.97 4.71
N GLY A 188 -15.41 -10.78 4.37
CA GLY A 188 -14.01 -10.33 4.35
C GLY A 188 -13.45 -10.13 5.76
N GLY A 189 -12.44 -9.27 5.92
CA GLY A 189 -11.82 -9.00 7.22
C GLY A 189 -10.99 -10.18 7.77
N GLY A 190 -10.69 -11.18 6.95
CA GLY A 190 -9.83 -12.29 7.35
C GLY A 190 -8.38 -11.84 7.54
N LEU A 191 -7.70 -12.38 8.54
CA LEU A 191 -6.24 -12.29 8.64
C LEU A 191 -5.64 -13.27 7.63
N ARG A 192 -4.87 -12.81 6.65
CA ARG A 192 -4.22 -13.66 5.64
C ARG A 192 -2.72 -13.70 5.90
N LEU A 193 -2.11 -14.87 5.75
CA LEU A 193 -0.68 -15.09 6.00
C LEU A 193 0.00 -15.55 4.71
N PHE A 194 1.18 -14.99 4.44
CA PHE A 194 1.91 -15.18 3.19
C PHE A 194 3.17 -16.03 3.41
N PRO A 195 3.42 -17.06 2.58
CA PRO A 195 4.72 -17.72 2.53
C PRO A 195 5.79 -16.78 2.00
N ALA A 196 7.06 -17.14 2.23
CA ALA A 196 8.21 -16.44 1.70
C ALA A 196 8.85 -17.25 0.57
N VAL A 197 9.13 -16.60 -0.56
CA VAL A 197 9.98 -17.15 -1.63
C VAL A 197 11.41 -17.26 -1.13
N VAL A 198 11.91 -16.16 -0.58
CA VAL A 198 13.16 -16.01 0.18
C VAL A 198 12.90 -15.03 1.32
N PRO A 199 13.75 -14.95 2.37
CA PRO A 199 13.59 -13.94 3.42
C PRO A 199 13.42 -12.53 2.83
N ASN A 200 12.45 -11.77 3.36
CA ASN A 200 12.01 -10.45 2.90
C ASN A 200 11.26 -10.41 1.56
N VAL A 201 11.02 -11.55 0.90
CA VAL A 201 10.28 -11.64 -0.36
C VAL A 201 9.09 -12.60 -0.18
N PRO A 202 7.91 -12.10 0.19
CA PRO A 202 6.71 -12.91 0.30
C PRO A 202 6.25 -13.40 -1.08
N GLU A 203 5.69 -14.60 -1.13
CA GLU A 203 4.91 -15.08 -2.26
C GLU A 203 3.72 -14.14 -2.52
N THR A 204 3.30 -14.05 -3.79
CA THR A 204 2.24 -13.14 -4.21
C THR A 204 0.91 -13.41 -3.51
N ASP A 205 0.56 -14.69 -3.33
CA ASP A 205 -0.73 -15.13 -2.79
C ASP A 205 -0.57 -15.69 -1.37
N PHE A 206 -1.58 -15.46 -0.54
CA PHE A 206 -1.63 -16.03 0.80
C PHE A 206 -1.85 -17.54 0.77
N SER A 207 -1.34 -18.26 1.77
CA SER A 207 -1.54 -19.71 1.93
C SER A 207 -2.43 -20.08 3.11
N ALA A 208 -2.63 -19.17 4.06
CA ALA A 208 -3.52 -19.35 5.20
C ALA A 208 -4.43 -18.14 5.40
N LYS A 209 -5.67 -18.38 5.87
CA LYS A 209 -6.64 -17.34 6.20
C LYS A 209 -7.45 -17.68 7.44
N LEU A 210 -7.42 -16.80 8.44
CA LEU A 210 -8.26 -16.88 9.63
C LEU A 210 -9.49 -15.96 9.49
N VAL A 211 -10.67 -16.53 9.69
CA VAL A 211 -11.94 -15.78 9.74
C VAL A 211 -12.25 -15.44 11.21
N PRO A 212 -12.18 -14.16 11.60
CA PRO A 212 -12.21 -13.77 13.01
C PRO A 212 -13.57 -14.01 13.65
N GLN A 213 -13.62 -14.42 14.91
CA GLN A 213 -14.85 -14.53 15.71
C GLN A 213 -14.75 -13.70 16.99
N PHE A 214 -15.88 -13.37 17.61
CA PHE A 214 -15.88 -12.75 18.92
C PHE A 214 -15.10 -13.61 19.94
N ASN A 215 -14.29 -12.96 20.77
CA ASN A 215 -13.46 -13.61 21.80
C ASN A 215 -12.42 -14.59 21.23
N GLN A 216 -12.00 -14.40 19.97
CA GLN A 216 -10.89 -15.14 19.38
C GLN A 216 -9.66 -14.23 19.33
N ILE A 217 -8.51 -14.76 19.72
CA ILE A 217 -7.20 -14.13 19.51
C ILE A 217 -6.46 -14.85 18.38
N ALA A 218 -5.76 -14.09 17.55
CA ALA A 218 -4.70 -14.59 16.68
C ALA A 218 -3.38 -13.94 17.12
N PHE A 219 -2.28 -14.69 17.07
CA PHE A 219 -0.96 -14.19 17.45
C PHE A 219 0.15 -14.92 16.72
N PHE A 220 1.29 -14.27 16.56
CA PHE A 220 2.50 -14.85 15.94
C PHE A 220 3.74 -14.12 16.44
N THR A 221 4.86 -14.82 16.44
CA THR A 221 6.16 -14.19 16.70
C THR A 221 6.51 -13.28 15.53
N VAL A 222 6.98 -12.07 15.82
CA VAL A 222 7.51 -11.17 14.79
C VAL A 222 8.82 -11.76 14.28
N GLN A 223 8.88 -12.05 12.99
CA GLN A 223 10.01 -12.71 12.35
C GLN A 223 10.45 -11.88 11.15
N PRO A 224 11.57 -11.12 11.26
CA PRO A 224 12.11 -10.31 10.18
C PRO A 224 12.16 -11.06 8.86
N GLY A 225 11.47 -10.53 7.85
CA GLY A 225 11.42 -11.09 6.50
C GLY A 225 10.57 -12.36 6.32
N LEU A 226 9.79 -12.78 7.32
CA LEU A 226 8.97 -13.99 7.24
C LEU A 226 7.51 -13.77 7.66
N SER A 227 7.23 -12.97 8.68
CA SER A 227 5.89 -12.82 9.29
C SER A 227 4.91 -11.97 8.45
N PHE A 228 4.93 -12.11 7.14
CA PHE A 228 4.11 -11.34 6.21
C PHE A 228 2.63 -11.71 6.32
N HIS A 229 1.79 -10.71 6.58
CA HIS A 229 0.35 -10.86 6.71
C HIS A 229 -0.38 -9.60 6.27
N ASP A 230 -1.70 -9.73 6.16
CA ASP A 230 -2.58 -8.61 5.85
C ASP A 230 -3.98 -8.79 6.46
N VAL A 231 -4.83 -7.77 6.30
CA VAL A 231 -6.26 -7.83 6.60
C VAL A 231 -7.06 -7.73 5.31
N GLU A 232 -7.68 -8.85 4.90
CA GLU A 232 -8.58 -8.93 3.75
C GLU A 232 -9.66 -7.84 3.86
N GLU A 233 -9.93 -7.13 2.77
CA GLU A 233 -10.93 -6.07 2.74
C GLU A 233 -12.30 -6.53 3.28
N VAL A 234 -12.89 -5.75 4.19
CA VAL A 234 -14.27 -5.97 4.64
C VAL A 234 -15.24 -5.59 3.52
N ARG A 235 -16.07 -6.56 3.11
CA ARG A 235 -16.87 -6.48 1.86
C ARG A 235 -18.31 -6.05 2.09
N VAL A 236 -18.78 -6.12 3.33
CA VAL A 236 -20.16 -5.86 3.71
C VAL A 236 -20.23 -4.72 4.71
N ASP A 237 -21.41 -4.12 4.85
CA ASP A 237 -21.67 -3.07 5.84
C ASP A 237 -21.80 -3.66 7.25
N LYS A 238 -20.65 -4.02 7.83
CA LYS A 238 -20.48 -4.55 9.19
C LYS A 238 -19.22 -3.98 9.82
N GLN A 239 -19.19 -3.92 11.14
CA GLN A 239 -18.06 -3.46 11.92
C GLN A 239 -17.27 -4.66 12.46
N ARG A 240 -16.06 -4.86 11.94
CA ARG A 240 -15.06 -5.77 12.51
C ARG A 240 -14.21 -4.98 13.49
N LEU A 241 -14.66 -4.93 14.75
CA LEU A 241 -13.89 -4.35 15.84
C LEU A 241 -12.79 -5.33 16.27
N SER A 242 -11.59 -4.82 16.50
CA SER A 242 -10.48 -5.58 17.07
C SER A 242 -9.62 -4.71 17.96
N ILE A 243 -8.98 -5.36 18.93
CA ILE A 243 -7.91 -4.79 19.73
C ILE A 243 -6.64 -5.50 19.29
N GLN A 244 -5.73 -4.77 18.67
CA GLN A 244 -4.43 -5.29 18.27
C GLN A 244 -3.35 -4.75 19.20
N GLY A 245 -2.23 -5.44 19.28
CA GLY A 245 -1.12 -4.98 20.09
C GLY A 245 0.09 -5.87 19.94
N TRP A 246 1.14 -5.49 20.66
CA TRP A 246 2.39 -6.19 20.64
C TRP A 246 2.91 -6.44 22.06
N PHE A 247 3.53 -7.60 22.24
CA PHE A 247 4.43 -7.82 23.35
C PHE A 247 5.85 -7.47 22.91
N HIS A 248 6.57 -6.76 23.77
CA HIS A 248 7.92 -6.30 23.48
C HIS A 248 8.99 -7.17 24.13
N ILE A 249 10.21 -7.04 23.63
CA ILE A 249 11.44 -7.44 24.31
C ILE A 249 11.43 -6.86 25.75
N PRO A 250 11.75 -7.65 26.80
CA PRO A 250 11.81 -7.15 28.17
C PRO A 250 12.68 -5.90 28.30
N GLN A 251 12.30 -4.97 29.16
CA GLN A 251 12.98 -3.70 29.41
C GLN A 251 13.95 -3.82 30.59
N PRO A 252 14.91 -2.88 30.75
CA PRO A 252 15.82 -2.89 31.89
C PRO A 252 15.10 -3.01 33.23
N GLY A 253 15.42 -4.08 33.99
CA GLY A 253 14.79 -4.37 35.29
C GLY A 253 13.64 -5.37 35.25
N GLU A 254 13.19 -5.81 34.07
CA GLU A 254 12.21 -6.88 33.92
C GLU A 254 12.86 -8.27 33.85
N ASP A 255 12.08 -9.31 34.20
CA ASP A 255 12.50 -10.70 34.07
C ASP A 255 12.82 -11.05 32.60
N GLY A 256 13.98 -11.67 32.38
CA GLY A 256 14.47 -12.03 31.05
C GLY A 256 15.04 -10.89 30.22
N PHE A 257 15.31 -9.71 30.79
CA PHE A 257 16.04 -8.64 30.11
C PHE A 257 17.49 -9.06 29.79
N ILE A 258 17.89 -8.85 28.54
CA ILE A 258 19.24 -9.09 28.04
C ILE A 258 19.77 -7.77 27.45
N PRO A 259 20.82 -7.15 28.02
CA PRO A 259 21.43 -5.95 27.45
C PRO A 259 21.89 -6.18 26.01
N GLY A 260 21.50 -5.30 25.07
CA GLY A 260 21.89 -5.37 23.66
C GLY A 260 20.91 -6.14 22.74
N GLU A 261 19.92 -6.85 23.30
CA GLU A 261 19.00 -7.68 22.50
C GLU A 261 18.05 -6.85 21.62
N GLN A 262 17.56 -5.73 22.14
CA GLN A 262 16.71 -4.82 21.38
C GLN A 262 17.48 -4.20 20.23
N GLU A 263 18.69 -3.70 20.50
CA GLU A 263 19.56 -3.09 19.51
C GLU A 263 19.96 -4.09 18.42
N GLU A 264 20.22 -5.36 18.77
CA GLU A 264 20.51 -6.41 17.78
C GLU A 264 19.29 -6.74 16.91
N THR A 265 18.09 -6.71 17.49
CA THR A 265 16.83 -6.96 16.75
C THR A 265 16.53 -5.80 15.81
N GLU A 266 16.65 -4.57 16.28
CA GLU A 266 16.45 -3.34 15.50
C GLU A 266 17.47 -3.23 14.36
N ALA A 267 18.73 -3.65 14.59
CA ALA A 267 19.73 -3.68 13.54
C ALA A 267 19.36 -4.61 12.36
N LYS A 268 18.63 -5.71 12.63
CA LYS A 268 18.15 -6.67 11.60
C LYS A 268 16.87 -6.21 10.89
N SER A 269 16.18 -5.21 11.42
CA SER A 269 14.91 -4.69 10.87
C SER A 269 15.05 -3.36 10.14
N THR A 270 16.25 -2.77 10.13
CA THR A 270 16.47 -1.47 9.48
C THR A 270 16.00 -1.50 8.03
N LEU A 271 15.20 -0.50 7.63
CA LEU A 271 14.71 -0.28 6.26
C LEU A 271 15.82 -0.34 5.20
N GLN A 272 17.06 0.00 5.56
CA GLN A 272 18.25 -0.13 4.72
C GLN A 272 18.56 -1.58 4.31
N GLN A 273 18.26 -2.57 5.16
CA GLN A 273 18.39 -4.00 4.83
C GLN A 273 17.25 -4.51 3.93
N LEU A 274 16.09 -3.85 3.90
CA LEU A 274 14.95 -4.20 3.03
C LEU A 274 15.09 -3.61 1.61
N GLN A 275 15.93 -2.59 1.44
CA GLN A 275 16.17 -1.92 0.15
C GLN A 275 17.52 -2.29 -0.48
N THR A 276 18.12 -3.42 -0.08
CA THR A 276 19.40 -3.83 -0.67
C THR A 276 19.23 -4.21 -2.14
N LYS A 277 20.33 -4.13 -2.90
CA LYS A 277 20.33 -4.48 -4.32
C LYS A 277 19.91 -5.93 -4.55
N GLU A 278 20.26 -6.82 -3.62
CA GLU A 278 19.90 -8.25 -3.67
C GLU A 278 18.38 -8.45 -3.58
N LEU A 279 17.67 -7.66 -2.77
CA LEU A 279 16.20 -7.77 -2.67
C LEU A 279 15.49 -7.14 -3.87
N GLN A 280 16.05 -6.08 -4.46
CA GLN A 280 15.55 -5.49 -5.70
C GLN A 280 15.61 -6.45 -6.90
N GLU A 281 16.41 -7.52 -6.83
CA GLU A 281 16.41 -8.60 -7.83
C GLU A 281 15.07 -9.35 -7.91
N TYR A 282 14.22 -9.27 -6.87
CA TYR A 282 12.89 -9.88 -6.85
C TYR A 282 11.77 -8.92 -7.25
N ASP A 283 12.07 -7.65 -7.48
CA ASP A 283 11.06 -6.65 -7.86
C ASP A 283 10.73 -6.79 -9.35
N PHE A 284 9.47 -7.09 -9.66
CA PHE A 284 8.97 -7.16 -11.04
C PHE A 284 7.65 -6.37 -11.17
N PRO A 285 7.43 -5.62 -12.27
CA PRO A 285 8.38 -5.36 -13.35
C PRO A 285 9.61 -4.60 -12.86
N LYS A 286 10.76 -4.83 -13.51
CA LYS A 286 11.99 -4.11 -13.18
C LYS A 286 11.80 -2.62 -13.49
N PRO A 287 12.24 -1.67 -12.64
CA PRO A 287 12.15 -0.24 -12.92
C PRO A 287 13.23 0.23 -13.92
N ILE A 288 13.47 -0.56 -14.96
CA ILE A 288 14.53 -0.33 -15.95
C ILE A 288 13.91 0.16 -17.26
N ARG A 289 14.46 1.26 -17.75
CA ARG A 289 14.13 1.85 -19.05
C ARG A 289 15.17 1.45 -20.09
N ASN A 290 14.70 1.21 -21.30
CA ASN A 290 15.49 0.74 -22.43
C ASN A 290 15.97 1.92 -23.27
N ASP A 291 17.24 1.96 -23.64
CA ASP A 291 17.78 3.07 -24.41
C ASP A 291 17.15 3.23 -25.79
N ILE A 292 16.89 4.48 -26.13
CA ILE A 292 16.51 4.89 -27.48
C ILE A 292 17.79 5.05 -28.29
N ALA A 293 17.78 4.62 -29.54
CA ALA A 293 18.95 4.72 -30.41
C ALA A 293 19.38 6.19 -30.58
N VAL A 294 20.69 6.45 -30.49
CA VAL A 294 21.26 7.82 -30.59
C VAL A 294 20.79 8.56 -31.85
N ASN A 295 20.70 7.87 -32.99
CA ASN A 295 20.22 8.47 -34.24
C ASN A 295 18.76 8.90 -34.17
N GLU A 296 17.93 8.24 -33.36
CA GLU A 296 16.54 8.65 -33.13
C GLU A 296 16.49 9.87 -32.20
N ILE A 297 17.33 9.91 -31.16
CA ILE A 297 17.41 11.06 -30.22
C ILE A 297 17.76 12.36 -30.99
N LYS A 298 18.68 12.29 -31.95
CA LYS A 298 19.08 13.41 -32.82
C LYS A 298 17.94 14.02 -33.64
N LEU A 299 16.87 13.25 -33.89
CA LEU A 299 15.68 13.77 -34.57
C LEU A 299 14.93 14.80 -33.72
N TYR A 300 15.09 14.74 -32.40
CA TYR A 300 14.40 15.59 -31.44
C TYR A 300 15.23 16.81 -31.04
N GLU A 301 16.56 16.74 -31.08
CA GLU A 301 17.47 17.84 -30.72
C GLU A 301 17.28 19.10 -31.56
N ASN A 302 16.91 18.93 -32.84
CA ASN A 302 16.72 20.02 -33.78
C ASN A 302 15.25 20.41 -33.96
N LEU A 303 14.38 20.10 -32.98
CA LEU A 303 12.98 20.46 -33.07
C LEU A 303 12.78 21.97 -32.94
N ASP A 304 12.12 22.55 -33.94
CA ASP A 304 11.67 23.94 -33.93
C ASP A 304 10.45 24.09 -33.00
N LEU A 305 10.71 24.42 -31.73
CA LEU A 305 9.71 24.67 -30.70
C LEU A 305 8.85 25.90 -30.99
N GLU A 306 9.30 26.85 -31.81
CA GLU A 306 8.48 28.02 -32.17
C GLU A 306 7.36 27.60 -33.14
N ARG A 307 7.68 26.71 -34.08
CA ARG A 307 6.72 26.25 -35.08
C ARG A 307 5.79 25.15 -34.56
N MET A 308 6.27 24.23 -33.73
CA MET A 308 5.50 23.07 -33.22
C MET A 308 4.70 22.33 -34.32
N ILE A 309 5.31 22.13 -35.49
CA ILE A 309 4.65 21.55 -36.66
C ILE A 309 4.99 20.08 -36.87
N PHE A 310 4.01 19.36 -37.38
CA PHE A 310 4.14 18.00 -37.90
C PHE A 310 4.06 18.03 -39.43
N SER A 311 4.86 17.18 -40.10
CA SER A 311 4.68 16.88 -41.52
C SER A 311 3.34 16.18 -41.77
N ASP A 312 2.86 16.21 -43.01
CA ASP A 312 1.56 15.60 -43.35
C ASP A 312 1.53 14.08 -43.08
N ASN A 313 2.66 13.39 -43.29
CA ASN A 313 2.78 11.96 -42.99
C ASN A 313 2.78 11.67 -41.48
N GLU A 314 3.44 12.52 -40.68
CA GLU A 314 3.40 12.41 -39.21
C GLU A 314 1.98 12.66 -38.70
N LYS A 315 1.29 13.69 -39.21
CA LYS A 315 -0.11 13.97 -38.85
C LYS A 315 -1.03 12.80 -39.19
N LEU A 316 -0.88 12.22 -40.38
CA LEU A 316 -1.69 11.08 -40.81
C LEU A 316 -1.49 9.87 -39.88
N TYR A 317 -0.24 9.56 -39.53
CA TYR A 317 0.07 8.48 -38.60
C TYR A 317 -0.46 8.78 -37.18
N LEU A 318 -0.18 9.96 -36.64
CA LEU A 318 -0.62 10.37 -35.31
C LEU A 318 -2.14 10.40 -35.20
N ALA A 319 -2.85 10.90 -36.21
CA ALA A 319 -4.32 10.98 -36.23
C ALA A 319 -5.03 9.62 -36.27
N THR A 320 -4.28 8.53 -36.49
CA THR A 320 -4.81 7.17 -36.30
C THR A 320 -5.11 6.88 -34.83
N TYR A 321 -4.37 7.52 -33.91
CA TYR A 321 -4.44 7.24 -32.48
C TYR A 321 -4.78 8.47 -31.65
N ILE A 322 -4.20 9.63 -31.93
CA ILE A 322 -4.43 10.89 -31.20
C ILE A 322 -5.62 11.62 -31.80
N ASN A 323 -6.48 12.17 -30.95
CA ASN A 323 -7.51 13.11 -31.33
C ASN A 323 -6.89 14.28 -32.15
N PRO A 324 -7.34 14.51 -33.40
CA PRO A 324 -6.73 15.50 -34.30
C PRO A 324 -6.64 16.92 -33.74
N PHE A 325 -7.48 17.28 -32.75
CA PHE A 325 -7.37 18.55 -32.04
C PHE A 325 -5.97 18.76 -31.42
N TYR A 326 -5.42 17.73 -30.78
CA TYR A 326 -4.09 17.77 -30.13
C TYR A 326 -2.91 17.70 -31.11
N LEU A 327 -3.20 17.67 -32.42
CA LEU A 327 -2.20 17.77 -33.50
C LEU A 327 -2.15 19.17 -34.12
N THR A 328 -3.03 20.06 -33.68
CA THR A 328 -3.02 21.47 -34.10
C THR A 328 -1.95 22.24 -33.34
N GLN A 329 -1.30 23.19 -34.03
CA GLN A 329 -0.24 24.01 -33.44
C GLN A 329 -0.72 24.72 -32.16
N SER A 330 -1.92 25.31 -32.19
CA SER A 330 -2.50 26.02 -31.04
C SER A 330 -2.70 25.10 -29.83
N ALA A 331 -3.15 23.85 -30.04
CA ALA A 331 -3.36 22.93 -28.93
C ALA A 331 -2.02 22.48 -28.32
N VAL A 332 -1.02 22.15 -29.16
CA VAL A 332 0.31 21.76 -28.67
C VAL A 332 0.98 22.91 -27.90
N GLN A 333 0.87 24.15 -28.39
CA GLN A 333 1.37 25.34 -27.67
C GLN A 333 0.69 25.53 -26.32
N GLN A 334 -0.62 25.33 -26.24
CA GLN A 334 -1.35 25.42 -24.97
C GLN A 334 -0.92 24.32 -23.99
N LEU A 335 -0.82 23.08 -24.45
CA LEU A 335 -0.36 21.96 -23.63
C LEU A 335 1.06 22.19 -23.12
N ASN A 336 1.94 22.73 -23.98
CA ASN A 336 3.30 23.07 -23.60
C ASN A 336 3.36 24.17 -22.55
N ALA A 337 2.61 25.25 -22.73
CA ALA A 337 2.53 26.32 -21.73
C ALA A 337 2.06 25.78 -20.37
N THR A 338 1.01 24.92 -20.34
CA THR A 338 0.54 24.29 -19.10
C THR A 338 1.61 23.39 -18.47
N PHE A 339 2.29 22.56 -19.26
CA PHE A 339 3.32 21.68 -18.75
C PHE A 339 4.54 22.44 -18.21
N LEU A 340 4.95 23.53 -18.85
CA LEU A 340 6.05 24.38 -18.36
C LEU A 340 5.70 25.07 -17.03
N GLU A 341 4.44 25.47 -16.85
CA GLU A 341 3.99 26.12 -15.61
C GLU A 341 3.82 25.12 -14.46
N GLN A 342 3.27 23.92 -14.75
CA GLN A 342 2.79 23.01 -13.71
C GLN A 342 3.60 21.72 -13.58
N SER A 343 4.52 21.43 -14.51
CA SER A 343 5.21 20.13 -14.65
C SER A 343 4.27 18.92 -14.79
N VAL A 344 2.99 19.17 -15.03
CA VAL A 344 1.95 18.17 -15.25
C VAL A 344 0.93 18.71 -16.25
N VAL A 345 0.40 17.86 -17.12
CA VAL A 345 -0.74 18.20 -17.98
C VAL A 345 -1.64 16.98 -18.15
N GLU A 346 -2.95 17.18 -17.96
CA GLU A 346 -3.97 16.15 -18.18
C GLU A 346 -4.77 16.45 -19.46
N ILE A 347 -4.84 15.46 -20.33
CA ILE A 347 -5.41 15.57 -21.68
C ILE A 347 -6.59 14.61 -21.78
N SER A 348 -7.80 15.17 -21.79
CA SER A 348 -9.04 14.40 -21.94
C SER A 348 -9.31 14.03 -23.39
N GLU A 349 -10.03 12.94 -23.63
CA GLU A 349 -10.33 12.45 -24.98
C GLU A 349 -9.08 12.34 -25.88
N PHE A 350 -7.97 11.87 -25.29
CA PHE A 350 -6.66 11.84 -25.93
C PHE A 350 -6.65 10.96 -27.18
N LEU A 351 -7.14 9.72 -27.05
CA LEU A 351 -7.30 8.83 -28.17
C LEU A 351 -8.42 9.36 -29.08
N GLN A 352 -8.18 9.23 -30.38
CA GLN A 352 -9.13 9.49 -31.43
C GLN A 352 -10.42 8.70 -31.17
N LYS A 353 -11.57 9.34 -31.45
CA LYS A 353 -12.89 8.90 -30.99
C LYS A 353 -13.24 7.48 -31.41
N GLU A 354 -13.17 7.16 -32.69
CA GLU A 354 -13.57 5.85 -33.21
C GLU A 354 -12.68 4.72 -32.65
N TYR A 355 -11.37 4.94 -32.48
CA TYR A 355 -10.45 3.99 -31.86
C TYR A 355 -10.78 3.80 -30.37
N ALA A 356 -11.03 4.90 -29.65
CA ALA A 356 -11.41 4.87 -28.25
C ALA A 356 -12.72 4.09 -28.05
N GLU A 357 -13.74 4.29 -28.88
CA GLU A 357 -15.03 3.57 -28.80
C GLU A 357 -14.86 2.05 -28.99
N VAL A 358 -14.02 1.64 -29.94
CA VAL A 358 -13.70 0.21 -30.14
C VAL A 358 -12.94 -0.35 -28.95
N LEU A 359 -11.91 0.35 -28.47
CA LEU A 359 -11.13 -0.07 -27.30
C LEU A 359 -12.02 -0.20 -26.06
N GLN A 360 -12.93 0.74 -25.86
CA GLN A 360 -13.88 0.73 -24.76
C GLN A 360 -14.77 -0.51 -24.79
N THR A 361 -15.35 -0.79 -25.96
CA THR A 361 -16.26 -1.90 -26.15
C THR A 361 -15.55 -3.22 -25.89
N THR A 362 -14.32 -3.37 -26.40
CA THR A 362 -13.46 -4.53 -26.20
C THR A 362 -13.08 -4.74 -24.73
N LEU A 363 -12.67 -3.68 -24.02
CA LEU A 363 -12.35 -3.74 -22.59
C LEU A 363 -13.58 -4.07 -21.74
N ARG A 364 -14.74 -3.44 -22.01
CA ARG A 364 -16.00 -3.75 -21.32
C ARG A 364 -16.41 -5.20 -21.51
N LYS A 365 -16.33 -5.70 -22.75
CA LYS A 365 -16.63 -7.09 -23.06
C LYS A 365 -15.74 -8.04 -22.26
N THR A 366 -14.44 -7.75 -22.20
CA THR A 366 -13.47 -8.53 -21.41
C THR A 366 -13.83 -8.58 -19.94
N GLU A 367 -14.20 -7.44 -19.34
CA GLU A 367 -14.56 -7.39 -17.92
C GLU A 367 -15.86 -8.14 -17.59
N LEU A 368 -16.78 -8.23 -18.55
CA LEU A 368 -18.08 -8.88 -18.36
C LEU A 368 -18.05 -10.38 -18.67
N GLU A 369 -17.30 -10.78 -19.69
CA GLU A 369 -17.33 -12.14 -20.22
C GLU A 369 -16.18 -13.03 -19.68
N ASN A 370 -15.05 -12.44 -19.29
CA ASN A 370 -13.88 -13.20 -18.85
C ASN A 370 -13.79 -13.24 -17.32
N LYS A 371 -13.47 -14.41 -16.76
CA LYS A 371 -13.13 -14.53 -15.34
C LYS A 371 -11.81 -13.80 -15.08
N THR A 372 -11.84 -12.78 -14.22
CA THR A 372 -10.61 -12.13 -13.75
C THR A 372 -9.78 -13.11 -12.89
N PRO A 373 -8.48 -13.29 -13.17
CA PRO A 373 -7.58 -14.13 -12.38
C PRO A 373 -7.56 -13.74 -10.90
N SER A 374 -7.79 -14.72 -10.03
CA SER A 374 -7.86 -14.56 -8.58
C SER A 374 -6.53 -14.83 -7.86
N THR A 375 -5.61 -15.52 -8.52
CA THR A 375 -4.26 -15.83 -8.02
C THR A 375 -3.22 -15.51 -9.09
N ALA A 376 -1.95 -15.44 -8.71
CA ALA A 376 -0.84 -15.25 -9.63
C ALA A 376 -0.70 -16.41 -10.63
N ALA A 377 -0.96 -17.64 -10.18
CA ALA A 377 -0.92 -18.84 -11.02
C ALA A 377 -2.03 -18.89 -12.10
N GLU A 378 -3.13 -18.17 -11.91
CA GLU A 378 -4.20 -18.03 -12.92
C GLU A 378 -3.86 -16.97 -14.00
N ILE A 379 -2.78 -16.19 -13.83
CA ILE A 379 -2.36 -15.19 -14.82
C ILE A 379 -1.58 -15.87 -15.94
N THR A 380 -2.03 -15.66 -17.18
CA THR A 380 -1.41 -16.24 -18.38
C THR A 380 -0.82 -15.16 -19.28
N SER A 381 0.25 -15.52 -20.01
CA SER A 381 0.85 -14.68 -21.06
C SER A 381 -0.22 -14.09 -22.00
N PRO A 382 -0.11 -12.81 -22.42
CA PRO A 382 1.04 -11.90 -22.21
C PRO A 382 1.05 -11.17 -20.86
N TRP A 383 0.07 -11.43 -19.99
CA TRP A 383 0.03 -10.82 -18.66
C TRP A 383 1.02 -11.48 -17.70
N LYS A 384 1.54 -10.67 -16.78
CA LYS A 384 2.39 -11.04 -15.64
C LYS A 384 1.84 -10.43 -14.36
N CYS A 385 2.28 -10.92 -13.20
CA CYS A 385 1.95 -10.32 -11.90
C CYS A 385 3.13 -9.50 -11.40
N ALA A 386 2.88 -8.25 -11.00
CA ALA A 386 3.85 -7.44 -10.29
C ALA A 386 4.03 -7.98 -8.86
N VAL A 387 5.27 -7.93 -8.39
CA VAL A 387 5.75 -8.47 -7.10
C VAL A 387 6.90 -7.62 -6.55
N PRO A 388 7.22 -7.75 -5.25
CA PRO A 388 6.51 -8.50 -4.19
C PRO A 388 5.29 -7.76 -3.61
N PRO A 389 4.31 -8.47 -3.00
CA PRO A 389 3.06 -7.87 -2.53
C PRO A 389 3.22 -6.90 -1.36
N HIS A 390 4.34 -6.87 -0.65
CA HIS A 390 4.61 -5.82 0.34
C HIS A 390 5.09 -4.49 -0.29
N LYS A 391 5.19 -4.42 -1.62
CA LYS A 391 5.52 -3.21 -2.40
C LYS A 391 4.44 -2.90 -3.43
N GLN A 392 4.02 -3.91 -4.17
CA GLN A 392 3.11 -3.78 -5.30
C GLN A 392 2.45 -5.11 -5.68
N ARG A 393 1.25 -5.02 -6.25
CA ARG A 393 0.57 -6.15 -6.89
C ARG A 393 -0.34 -5.61 -7.99
N PHE A 394 -0.11 -5.98 -9.24
CA PHE A 394 -1.00 -5.66 -10.37
C PHE A 394 -0.68 -6.56 -11.56
N MET A 395 -1.62 -6.70 -12.50
CA MET A 395 -1.33 -7.37 -13.76
C MET A 395 -0.67 -6.41 -14.74
N TYR A 396 0.36 -6.85 -15.46
CA TYR A 396 1.00 -6.03 -16.48
C TYR A 396 1.40 -6.79 -17.74
N ILE A 397 1.51 -6.07 -18.85
CA ILE A 397 2.15 -6.50 -20.10
C ILE A 397 3.36 -5.59 -20.34
N ASP A 398 4.53 -6.19 -20.53
CA ASP A 398 5.80 -5.50 -20.80
C ASP A 398 6.41 -5.85 -22.17
N GLY A 399 5.73 -6.68 -22.96
CA GLY A 399 6.21 -7.14 -24.27
C GLY A 399 7.38 -8.12 -24.23
N LYS A 400 7.69 -8.73 -23.08
CA LYS A 400 8.72 -9.76 -22.90
C LYS A 400 8.09 -11.13 -22.62
N SER A 401 8.87 -12.21 -22.75
CA SER A 401 8.45 -13.57 -22.39
C SER A 401 8.01 -13.69 -20.93
N SER A 402 7.09 -14.62 -20.66
CA SER A 402 6.65 -14.97 -19.30
C SER A 402 7.70 -15.82 -18.57
N PHE A 403 7.76 -15.69 -17.24
CA PHE A 403 8.60 -16.47 -16.34
C PHE A 403 7.85 -16.70 -15.02
N GLY A 404 8.18 -17.75 -14.27
CA GLY A 404 7.64 -17.96 -12.94
C GLY A 404 8.40 -17.18 -11.86
N LEU A 405 7.83 -17.13 -10.65
CA LEU A 405 8.27 -16.25 -9.57
C LEU A 405 9.03 -16.98 -8.46
N SER A 406 9.57 -18.17 -8.75
CA SER A 406 10.45 -18.88 -7.81
C SER A 406 11.85 -18.24 -7.74
N GLU A 407 12.60 -18.53 -6.68
CA GLU A 407 14.00 -18.09 -6.53
C GLU A 407 14.86 -18.47 -7.74
N LYS A 408 14.76 -19.73 -8.20
CA LYS A 408 15.51 -20.24 -9.35
C LYS A 408 15.15 -19.55 -10.66
N GLU A 409 13.87 -19.26 -10.86
CA GLU A 409 13.43 -18.56 -12.08
C GLU A 409 13.84 -17.09 -12.04
N THR A 410 13.81 -16.46 -10.86
CA THR A 410 14.30 -15.09 -10.66
C THR A 410 15.80 -15.00 -10.95
N GLU A 411 16.60 -15.92 -10.40
CA GLU A 411 18.03 -16.04 -10.70
C GLU A 411 18.27 -16.25 -12.20
N PHE A 412 17.48 -17.13 -12.83
CA PHE A 412 17.59 -17.36 -14.26
C PHE A 412 17.31 -16.10 -15.07
N VAL A 413 16.21 -15.39 -14.81
CA VAL A 413 15.82 -14.19 -15.55
C VAL A 413 16.83 -13.06 -15.38
N ASN A 414 17.40 -12.90 -14.18
CA ASN A 414 18.32 -11.81 -13.91
C ASN A 414 19.75 -12.08 -14.40
N HIS A 415 20.24 -13.32 -14.29
CA HIS A 415 21.68 -13.61 -14.39
C HIS A 415 22.09 -14.68 -15.42
N ILE A 416 21.17 -15.55 -15.86
CA ILE A 416 21.52 -16.73 -16.67
C ILE A 416 20.89 -16.70 -18.07
N GLY A 417 19.59 -16.40 -18.12
CA GLY A 417 18.76 -16.43 -19.31
C GLY A 417 19.01 -15.26 -20.27
N PRO A 418 18.38 -15.31 -21.46
CA PRO A 418 18.48 -14.23 -22.42
C PRO A 418 17.84 -12.94 -21.87
N GLN A 419 18.56 -11.82 -22.00
CA GLN A 419 18.06 -10.50 -21.65
C GLN A 419 17.20 -9.95 -22.81
N GLU A 420 15.90 -10.19 -22.74
CA GLU A 420 14.96 -9.77 -23.76
C GLU A 420 14.58 -8.28 -23.65
N MET A 421 14.53 -7.62 -24.81
CA MET A 421 13.94 -6.29 -24.97
C MET A 421 12.44 -6.42 -25.28
N PRO A 422 11.60 -5.47 -24.84
CA PRO A 422 10.18 -5.46 -25.20
C PRO A 422 9.95 -5.54 -26.72
N ASN A 423 9.14 -6.50 -27.17
CA ASN A 423 8.71 -6.62 -28.56
C ASN A 423 7.18 -6.68 -28.65
N PHE A 424 6.56 -5.50 -28.68
CA PHE A 424 5.10 -5.38 -28.70
C PHE A 424 4.47 -5.92 -29.97
N ALA A 425 5.14 -5.82 -31.13
CA ALA A 425 4.62 -6.32 -32.39
C ALA A 425 4.53 -7.86 -32.40
N LEU A 426 5.59 -8.56 -31.95
CA LEU A 426 5.57 -10.01 -31.82
C LEU A 426 4.57 -10.45 -30.74
N THR A 427 4.57 -9.80 -29.59
CA THR A 427 3.62 -10.09 -28.51
C THR A 427 2.18 -9.94 -28.99
N ARG A 428 1.89 -8.92 -29.82
CA ARG A 428 0.56 -8.70 -30.41
C ARG A 428 0.15 -9.82 -31.35
N GLN A 429 1.09 -10.35 -32.14
CA GLN A 429 0.80 -11.49 -33.04
C GLN A 429 0.46 -12.77 -32.27
N LEU A 430 1.06 -12.95 -31.09
CA LEU A 430 0.86 -14.12 -30.23
C LEU A 430 -0.31 -13.95 -29.24
N ALA A 431 -0.79 -12.72 -29.04
CA ALA A 431 -1.83 -12.41 -28.06
C ALA A 431 -3.16 -13.12 -28.38
N PRO A 432 -3.79 -13.79 -27.40
CA PRO A 432 -4.94 -14.65 -27.64
C PRO A 432 -6.24 -13.89 -27.89
N HIS A 433 -6.41 -12.69 -27.30
CA HIS A 433 -7.63 -11.91 -27.42
C HIS A 433 -7.36 -10.51 -27.97
N ASP A 434 -8.41 -9.90 -28.52
CA ASP A 434 -8.30 -8.60 -29.18
C ASP A 434 -7.99 -7.46 -28.18
N THR A 435 -8.33 -7.65 -26.91
CA THR A 435 -7.99 -6.71 -25.82
C THR A 435 -6.49 -6.50 -25.72
N GLU A 436 -5.73 -7.57 -25.54
CA GLU A 436 -4.28 -7.50 -25.47
C GLU A 436 -3.69 -6.97 -26.78
N LYS A 437 -4.25 -7.36 -27.94
CA LYS A 437 -3.79 -6.85 -29.24
C LYS A 437 -3.93 -5.33 -29.36
N MET A 438 -5.06 -4.77 -28.92
CA MET A 438 -5.30 -3.33 -28.95
C MET A 438 -4.41 -2.60 -27.93
N LEU A 439 -4.22 -3.16 -26.73
CA LEU A 439 -3.28 -2.59 -25.75
C LEU A 439 -1.86 -2.54 -26.31
N LEU A 440 -1.37 -3.65 -26.87
CA LEU A 440 -0.04 -3.75 -27.47
C LEU A 440 0.14 -2.84 -28.69
N GLU A 441 -0.94 -2.57 -29.43
CA GLU A 441 -0.96 -1.58 -30.52
C GLU A 441 -0.77 -0.16 -29.99
N VAL A 442 -1.48 0.24 -28.93
CA VAL A 442 -1.28 1.56 -28.28
C VAL A 442 0.13 1.66 -27.67
N MET A 443 0.62 0.59 -27.03
CA MET A 443 2.00 0.56 -26.50
C MET A 443 3.05 0.71 -27.63
N SER A 444 2.82 0.07 -28.78
CA SER A 444 3.67 0.24 -29.97
C SER A 444 3.63 1.68 -30.51
N PHE A 445 2.44 2.28 -30.51
CA PHE A 445 2.27 3.69 -30.87
C PHE A 445 3.02 4.63 -29.91
N MET A 446 2.95 4.41 -28.60
CA MET A 446 3.69 5.21 -27.61
C MET A 446 5.21 5.04 -27.71
N LYS A 447 5.69 3.95 -28.31
CA LYS A 447 7.11 3.73 -28.63
C LYS A 447 7.54 4.36 -29.98
N SER A 448 6.61 4.92 -30.75
CA SER A 448 6.91 5.43 -32.10
C SER A 448 7.67 6.76 -32.09
N ILE A 449 8.45 6.99 -33.15
CA ILE A 449 9.20 8.25 -33.33
C ILE A 449 8.25 9.46 -33.34
N ALA A 450 7.10 9.34 -33.99
CA ALA A 450 6.12 10.40 -34.11
C ALA A 450 5.47 10.76 -32.76
N PHE A 451 5.12 9.77 -31.94
CA PHE A 451 4.58 10.03 -30.61
C PHE A 451 5.62 10.71 -29.71
N ARG A 452 6.87 10.22 -29.73
CA ARG A 452 7.97 10.85 -28.98
C ARG A 452 8.24 12.29 -29.43
N LYS A 453 8.12 12.58 -30.73
CA LYS A 453 8.17 13.96 -31.24
C LYS A 453 7.02 14.80 -30.70
N TRP A 454 5.79 14.30 -30.75
CA TRP A 454 4.62 15.00 -30.18
C TRP A 454 4.84 15.28 -28.69
N MET A 455 5.31 14.29 -27.93
CA MET A 455 5.63 14.43 -26.51
C MET A 455 6.73 15.48 -26.28
N ALA A 456 7.82 15.44 -27.04
CA ALA A 456 8.91 16.42 -26.92
C ALA A 456 8.45 17.85 -27.21
N LEU A 457 7.52 18.04 -28.17
CA LEU A 457 6.91 19.36 -28.42
C LEU A 457 5.98 19.80 -27.29
N VAL A 458 5.26 18.87 -26.65
CA VAL A 458 4.39 19.18 -25.50
C VAL A 458 5.24 19.48 -24.26
N THR A 459 6.32 18.75 -23.99
CA THR A 459 7.04 18.87 -22.72
C THR A 459 8.27 19.75 -22.79
N GLY A 460 8.80 20.02 -23.98
CA GLY A 460 10.12 20.65 -24.14
C GLY A 460 11.28 19.73 -23.73
N LEU A 461 11.04 18.41 -23.64
CA LEU A 461 12.02 17.44 -23.15
C LEU A 461 12.27 16.35 -24.19
N ILE A 462 13.54 15.95 -24.35
CA ILE A 462 13.93 14.89 -25.28
C ILE A 462 14.01 13.56 -24.51
N PRO A 463 13.20 12.54 -24.86
CA PRO A 463 13.32 11.22 -24.25
C PRO A 463 14.59 10.50 -24.71
N THR A 464 15.30 9.86 -23.78
CA THR A 464 16.55 9.12 -24.04
C THR A 464 16.42 7.61 -23.80
N SER A 465 15.46 7.19 -22.97
CA SER A 465 15.12 5.78 -22.72
C SER A 465 13.62 5.63 -22.53
N ASP A 466 13.07 4.42 -22.69
CA ASP A 466 11.65 4.14 -22.47
C ASP A 466 11.36 2.86 -21.69
N GLN A 467 10.30 2.90 -20.88
CA GLN A 467 9.59 1.73 -20.39
C GLN A 467 8.09 1.98 -20.58
N ILE A 468 7.38 1.00 -21.13
CA ILE A 468 5.94 1.11 -21.41
C ILE A 468 5.27 -0.18 -20.94
N LEU A 469 4.23 -0.04 -20.10
CA LEU A 469 3.50 -1.13 -19.48
C LEU A 469 1.99 -0.89 -19.66
N ALA A 470 1.26 -1.87 -20.19
CA ALA A 470 -0.19 -1.92 -19.97
C ALA A 470 -0.44 -2.55 -18.61
N ARG A 471 -1.26 -1.92 -17.77
CA ARG A 471 -1.54 -2.37 -16.40
C ARG A 471 -3.03 -2.58 -16.19
N LYS A 472 -3.39 -3.65 -15.48
CA LYS A 472 -4.74 -3.94 -14.99
C LYS A 472 -4.68 -4.14 -13.48
N PHE A 473 -5.46 -3.36 -12.75
CA PHE A 473 -5.59 -3.47 -11.30
C PHE A 473 -6.94 -4.08 -10.95
N ARG A 474 -6.93 -5.33 -10.49
CA ARG A 474 -8.09 -6.14 -10.14
C ARG A 474 -8.73 -5.67 -8.82
N PRO A 475 -10.07 -5.53 -8.78
CA PRO A 475 -10.80 -5.31 -7.54
C PRO A 475 -10.47 -6.39 -6.51
N GLY A 476 -10.15 -5.98 -5.29
CA GLY A 476 -9.87 -6.89 -4.19
C GLY A 476 -8.41 -7.34 -4.06
N GLN A 477 -7.52 -6.89 -4.95
CA GLN A 477 -6.17 -7.46 -5.07
C GLN A 477 -5.05 -6.44 -5.27
N ASP A 478 -5.25 -5.49 -6.19
CA ASP A 478 -4.11 -4.83 -6.82
C ASP A 478 -3.93 -3.36 -6.38
N PHE A 479 -2.67 -2.95 -6.22
CA PHE A 479 -2.18 -1.66 -5.73
C PHE A 479 -0.70 -1.46 -6.07
N ILE A 480 -0.20 -0.24 -5.85
CA ILE A 480 1.22 0.11 -5.75
C ILE A 480 1.35 0.94 -4.47
N LEU A 481 2.36 0.68 -3.63
CA LEU A 481 2.65 1.53 -2.46
C LEU A 481 3.49 2.76 -2.83
N ALA A 482 3.58 3.72 -1.92
CA ALA A 482 4.34 4.95 -2.08
C ALA A 482 5.81 4.66 -2.35
N THR A 483 6.28 5.10 -3.53
CA THR A 483 7.68 4.94 -3.94
C THR A 483 8.21 6.23 -4.54
N THR A 484 9.48 6.53 -4.25
CA THR A 484 10.24 7.58 -4.95
C THR A 484 10.79 7.04 -6.26
N THR A 485 11.41 7.92 -7.06
CA THR A 485 12.34 7.47 -8.11
C THR A 485 13.74 7.21 -7.52
N ASP A 486 14.66 6.71 -8.34
CA ASP A 486 16.07 6.60 -7.94
C ASP A 486 16.67 7.98 -7.65
N LYS A 487 17.48 8.11 -6.60
CA LYS A 487 18.11 9.41 -6.26
C LYS A 487 19.01 9.95 -7.38
N LYS A 488 19.60 9.06 -8.18
CA LYS A 488 20.45 9.38 -9.34
C LYS A 488 19.90 8.67 -10.59
N LEU A 489 18.81 9.19 -11.14
CA LEU A 489 18.24 8.77 -12.43
C LEU A 489 19.11 9.21 -13.60
N ALA A 490 19.68 10.42 -13.50
CA ALA A 490 20.46 11.04 -14.56
C ALA A 490 21.71 10.22 -14.87
N ARG A 491 21.91 9.97 -16.16
CA ARG A 491 23.13 9.37 -16.69
C ARG A 491 24.00 10.49 -17.26
N ASP A 492 25.04 10.83 -16.51
CA ASP A 492 25.93 11.98 -16.79
C ASP A 492 26.44 11.99 -18.25
N HIS A 493 26.76 10.83 -18.82
CA HIS A 493 27.25 10.68 -20.19
C HIS A 493 26.20 10.92 -21.31
N LEU A 494 24.93 11.11 -20.96
CA LEU A 494 23.83 11.39 -21.90
C LEU A 494 23.22 12.78 -21.70
N ASN A 495 23.83 13.61 -20.82
CA ASN A 495 23.31 14.92 -20.40
C ASN A 495 21.84 14.87 -19.94
N GLU A 496 21.47 13.83 -19.19
CA GLU A 496 20.11 13.65 -18.70
C GLU A 496 19.83 14.50 -17.47
N LEU A 497 18.58 14.96 -17.36
CA LEU A 497 18.07 15.61 -16.16
C LEU A 497 17.79 14.55 -15.09
N ASN A 498 18.00 14.90 -13.81
CA ASN A 498 17.73 13.99 -12.69
C ASN A 498 16.25 13.97 -12.30
N VAL A 499 15.39 13.77 -13.30
CA VAL A 499 13.92 13.73 -13.20
C VAL A 499 13.40 12.63 -14.12
N LEU A 500 12.18 12.18 -13.86
CA LEU A 500 11.51 11.15 -14.63
C LEU A 500 10.29 11.76 -15.33
N LEU A 501 10.24 11.70 -16.66
CA LEU A 501 9.01 11.99 -17.38
C LEU A 501 8.13 10.74 -17.37
N GLU A 502 6.90 10.87 -16.91
CA GLU A 502 5.92 9.79 -16.82
C GLU A 502 4.65 10.13 -17.62
N ALA A 503 4.08 9.12 -18.26
CA ALA A 503 2.76 9.18 -18.86
C ALA A 503 1.85 8.11 -18.25
N THR A 504 0.60 8.48 -17.96
CA THR A 504 -0.46 7.54 -17.57
C THR A 504 -1.66 7.76 -18.48
N LEU A 505 -1.90 6.84 -19.42
CA LEU A 505 -3.10 6.83 -20.26
C LEU A 505 -4.19 6.01 -19.57
N GLY A 506 -5.12 6.68 -18.89
CA GLY A 506 -6.29 6.07 -18.27
C GLY A 506 -7.29 5.58 -19.31
N ILE A 507 -7.55 4.27 -19.31
CA ILE A 507 -8.48 3.57 -20.21
C ILE A 507 -9.43 2.68 -19.39
N THR A 508 -9.87 3.16 -18.24
CA THR A 508 -10.75 2.41 -17.34
C THR A 508 -12.19 2.47 -17.86
N PRO A 509 -12.77 1.38 -18.42
CA PRO A 509 -14.05 1.45 -19.14
C PRO A 509 -15.23 1.87 -18.25
N THR A 510 -15.16 1.54 -16.97
CA THR A 510 -16.17 1.89 -15.96
C THR A 510 -16.11 3.36 -15.54
N ALA A 511 -15.00 4.06 -15.80
CA ALA A 511 -14.82 5.48 -15.48
C ALA A 511 -15.59 6.44 -16.40
N THR A 512 -16.18 5.93 -17.49
CA THR A 512 -17.13 6.70 -18.30
C THR A 512 -18.42 7.08 -17.58
N ASN A 513 -18.72 6.42 -16.45
CA ASN A 513 -19.66 6.94 -15.48
C ASN A 513 -18.86 7.49 -14.30
N PRO A 514 -18.76 8.83 -14.14
CA PRO A 514 -17.96 9.45 -13.09
C PRO A 514 -18.29 8.94 -11.69
N LYS A 515 -19.57 8.63 -11.42
CA LYS A 515 -20.06 8.11 -10.13
C LYS A 515 -19.39 6.81 -9.67
N ASN A 516 -18.72 6.10 -10.58
CA ASN A 516 -18.04 4.85 -10.23
C ASN A 516 -16.70 5.08 -9.54
N TRP A 517 -16.07 6.25 -9.66
CA TRP A 517 -14.71 6.50 -9.16
C TRP A 517 -14.50 7.88 -8.53
N GLU A 518 -15.33 8.87 -8.87
CA GLU A 518 -15.19 10.27 -8.44
C GLU A 518 -15.16 10.45 -6.91
N SER A 519 -15.78 9.54 -6.15
CA SER A 519 -15.75 9.60 -4.68
C SER A 519 -14.42 9.18 -4.06
N GLY A 520 -13.48 8.58 -4.81
CA GLY A 520 -12.24 8.00 -4.29
C GLY A 520 -12.42 6.74 -3.40
N GLU A 521 -13.62 6.47 -2.89
CA GLU A 521 -13.87 5.38 -1.94
C GLU A 521 -13.49 3.96 -2.45
N PHE A 522 -13.54 3.73 -3.76
CA PHE A 522 -13.14 2.45 -4.36
C PHE A 522 -11.63 2.34 -4.64
N GLY A 523 -10.86 3.37 -4.29
CA GLY A 523 -9.42 3.44 -4.57
C GLY A 523 -9.13 3.50 -6.06
N GLY A 524 -7.96 2.98 -6.46
CA GLY A 524 -7.48 3.03 -7.84
C GLY A 524 -7.02 4.42 -8.30
N TYR A 525 -7.14 5.47 -7.50
CA TYR A 525 -6.56 6.77 -7.84
C TYR A 525 -5.03 6.72 -7.80
N GLU A 526 -4.41 7.51 -8.66
CA GLU A 526 -2.99 7.82 -8.63
C GLU A 526 -2.79 9.04 -7.75
N LEU A 527 -1.82 9.00 -6.85
CA LEU A 527 -1.51 10.10 -5.94
C LEU A 527 -0.01 10.35 -5.93
N CYS A 528 0.37 11.64 -5.95
CA CYS A 528 1.73 12.09 -5.72
C CYS A 528 1.75 13.03 -4.51
N MET A 529 2.77 12.88 -3.68
CA MET A 529 2.98 13.71 -2.49
C MET A 529 4.46 14.03 -2.30
N ALA A 530 4.74 15.18 -1.69
CA ALA A 530 6.08 15.57 -1.31
C ALA A 530 6.58 14.68 -0.16
N LEU A 531 7.86 14.34 -0.17
CA LEU A 531 8.51 13.87 1.05
C LEU A 531 8.61 15.03 2.04
N ASN A 532 7.91 14.94 3.17
CA ASN A 532 8.12 15.85 4.30
C ASN A 532 9.47 15.51 4.95
N LEU A 533 10.57 15.98 4.34
CA LEU A 533 11.87 16.00 4.99
C LEU A 533 11.83 17.12 6.04
N GLY A 534 11.40 16.80 7.26
CA GLY A 534 11.56 17.72 8.38
C GLY A 534 13.04 18.09 8.55
N ASP A 535 13.33 19.37 8.75
CA ASP A 535 14.68 19.93 8.97
C ASP A 535 15.33 19.51 10.32
N SER A 536 14.86 18.43 10.95
CA SER A 536 15.38 17.92 12.22
C SER A 536 15.90 16.49 12.06
N ASP A 537 17.22 16.32 12.20
CA ASP A 537 17.92 15.04 12.41
C ASP A 537 17.55 14.35 13.75
N ASP A 538 16.54 14.86 14.47
CA ASP A 538 16.06 14.30 15.74
C ASP A 538 14.81 13.46 15.48
N GLU A 539 14.95 12.15 15.74
CA GLU A 539 13.93 11.10 15.89
C GLU A 539 12.73 11.14 14.93
N PHE A 540 12.67 10.17 14.01
CA PHE A 540 11.44 9.79 13.31
C PHE A 540 10.26 9.74 14.30
N GLU A 541 9.44 10.79 14.37
CA GLU A 541 8.08 10.64 14.89
C GLU A 541 7.43 9.54 14.05
N ASP A 542 6.77 8.58 14.72
CA ASP A 542 6.18 7.34 14.20
C ASP A 542 5.06 7.56 13.13
N ASP A 543 5.03 8.70 12.45
CA ASP A 543 4.09 9.02 11.39
C ASP A 543 4.53 8.39 10.06
N ASP A 544 3.68 7.48 9.57
CA ASP A 544 3.78 6.89 8.24
C ASP A 544 3.84 8.03 7.18
N PRO A 545 4.94 8.14 6.40
CA PRO A 545 5.16 9.26 5.49
C PRO A 545 4.14 9.30 4.33
N ALA A 546 3.33 8.25 4.16
CA ALA A 546 2.24 8.17 3.19
C ALA A 546 0.85 8.43 3.80
N ILE A 547 0.76 9.02 4.99
CA ILE A 547 -0.49 9.55 5.53
C ILE A 547 -0.86 10.82 4.78
N TYR A 548 -2.01 10.81 4.10
CA TYR A 548 -2.61 11.98 3.49
C TYR A 548 -4.07 12.08 3.93
N LYS A 549 -4.55 13.30 4.14
CA LYS A 549 -5.97 13.54 4.35
C LYS A 549 -6.62 13.75 3.00
N ALA A 550 -7.06 12.67 2.36
CA ALA A 550 -7.73 12.69 1.05
C ALA A 550 -8.92 13.68 0.95
N SER A 551 -9.46 14.14 2.09
CA SER A 551 -10.57 15.09 2.18
C SER A 551 -10.20 16.47 2.75
N ASP A 552 -8.93 16.75 3.06
CA ASP A 552 -8.49 18.06 3.56
C ASP A 552 -7.84 18.87 2.42
N PRO A 553 -8.51 19.91 1.90
CA PRO A 553 -7.96 20.76 0.84
C PRO A 553 -6.72 21.56 1.28
N ASN A 554 -6.36 21.55 2.57
CA ASN A 554 -5.19 22.25 3.12
C ASN A 554 -4.03 21.29 3.44
N ASP A 555 -4.10 20.03 2.99
CA ASP A 555 -2.97 19.11 3.09
C ASP A 555 -1.93 19.46 2.01
N ASP A 556 -1.03 20.40 2.36
CA ASP A 556 0.02 20.93 1.48
C ASP A 556 1.02 19.84 1.01
N SER A 557 0.94 18.61 1.56
CA SER A 557 1.80 17.49 1.16
C SER A 557 1.36 16.82 -0.14
N VAL A 558 0.07 16.86 -0.51
CA VAL A 558 -0.46 16.21 -1.72
C VAL A 558 -0.26 17.11 -2.93
N LEU A 559 0.63 16.70 -3.83
CA LEU A 559 1.01 17.45 -5.03
C LEU A 559 0.09 17.20 -6.21
N PHE A 560 -0.43 15.97 -6.33
CA PHE A 560 -1.29 15.56 -7.44
C PHE A 560 -2.18 14.39 -7.03
N THR A 561 -3.42 14.38 -7.50
CA THR A 561 -4.30 13.21 -7.39
C THR A 561 -5.15 13.09 -8.65
N SER A 562 -5.21 11.89 -9.21
CA SER A 562 -6.05 11.59 -10.38
C SER A 562 -6.84 10.30 -10.18
N GLN A 563 -8.16 10.44 -10.19
CA GLN A 563 -9.08 9.31 -10.16
C GLN A 563 -8.95 8.44 -11.42
N CYS A 564 -9.51 7.23 -11.39
CA CYS A 564 -9.60 6.41 -12.59
C CYS A 564 -10.38 7.17 -13.69
N LYS A 565 -9.78 7.29 -14.88
CA LYS A 565 -10.35 8.01 -16.02
C LYS A 565 -10.49 7.10 -17.25
N TRP A 566 -11.37 7.51 -18.15
CA TRP A 566 -11.49 6.94 -19.48
C TRP A 566 -10.92 7.90 -20.51
N ASN A 567 -10.08 7.39 -21.41
CA ASN A 567 -9.47 8.13 -22.49
C ASN A 567 -8.79 9.44 -22.05
N SER A 568 -7.98 9.38 -20.99
CA SER A 568 -7.29 10.54 -20.44
C SER A 568 -5.80 10.27 -20.34
N LEU A 569 -4.97 11.08 -20.97
CA LEU A 569 -3.51 11.00 -20.87
C LEU A 569 -3.02 12.05 -19.86
N CYS A 570 -2.36 11.62 -18.79
CA CYS A 570 -1.59 12.49 -17.91
C CYS A 570 -0.11 12.42 -18.31
N LEU A 571 0.55 13.55 -18.49
CA LEU A 571 2.00 13.68 -18.57
C LEU A 571 2.49 14.41 -17.32
N MET A 572 3.54 13.90 -16.67
CA MET A 572 4.06 14.44 -15.42
C MET A 572 5.59 14.34 -15.39
N LEU A 573 6.26 15.40 -14.94
CA LEU A 573 7.68 15.37 -14.59
C LEU A 573 7.81 15.17 -13.08
N ARG A 574 8.50 14.09 -12.68
CA ARG A 574 8.66 13.70 -11.28
C ARG A 574 10.14 13.70 -10.88
N ASP A 575 10.50 14.46 -9.86
CA ASP A 575 11.84 14.41 -9.27
C ASP A 575 11.93 13.33 -8.15
N PRO A 576 13.13 13.01 -7.65
CA PRO A 576 13.32 11.99 -6.60
C PRO A 576 12.72 12.31 -5.24
N SER A 577 12.28 13.55 -4.99
CA SER A 577 11.65 13.95 -3.73
C SER A 577 10.14 13.68 -3.69
N VAL A 578 9.54 13.27 -4.81
CA VAL A 578 8.10 13.04 -4.93
C VAL A 578 7.75 11.55 -4.82
N LEU A 579 6.97 11.20 -3.81
CA LEU A 579 6.34 9.89 -3.67
C LEU A 579 5.18 9.76 -4.66
N LYS A 580 4.98 8.56 -5.20
CA LYS A 580 3.86 8.22 -6.07
C LYS A 580 3.34 6.83 -5.78
N PHE A 581 2.01 6.66 -5.82
CA PHE A 581 1.37 5.35 -5.69
C PHE A 581 0.03 5.26 -6.44
N VAL A 582 -0.49 4.02 -6.54
CA VAL A 582 -1.84 3.75 -7.03
C VAL A 582 -2.61 3.03 -5.93
N LYS A 583 -3.63 3.69 -5.38
CA LYS A 583 -4.37 3.14 -4.23
C LYS A 583 -4.99 1.79 -4.59
N TYR A 584 -4.98 0.88 -3.63
CA TYR A 584 -5.69 -0.39 -3.68
C TYR A 584 -7.12 -0.27 -4.24
N VAL A 585 -7.43 -1.10 -5.25
CA VAL A 585 -8.76 -1.15 -5.86
C VAL A 585 -9.66 -2.03 -5.03
N SER A 586 -10.67 -1.42 -4.40
CA SER A 586 -11.68 -2.13 -3.60
C SER A 586 -12.38 -3.21 -4.40
N ILE A 587 -12.68 -4.35 -3.77
CA ILE A 587 -13.50 -5.42 -4.36
C ILE A 587 -14.92 -4.95 -4.70
N ASN A 588 -15.37 -3.83 -4.12
CA ASN A 588 -16.66 -3.23 -4.40
C ASN A 588 -16.65 -2.33 -5.64
N ALA A 589 -15.49 -2.10 -6.26
CA ALA A 589 -15.38 -1.37 -7.52
C ALA A 589 -16.18 -2.05 -8.64
N LYS A 590 -16.62 -1.27 -9.63
CA LYS A 590 -17.46 -1.77 -10.74
C LYS A 590 -16.68 -2.52 -11.82
N GLY A 591 -15.35 -2.57 -11.72
CA GLY A 591 -14.43 -3.22 -12.64
C GLY A 591 -13.00 -2.86 -12.27
N SER A 592 -12.03 -3.40 -12.98
CA SER A 592 -10.62 -3.03 -12.80
C SER A 592 -10.33 -1.59 -13.21
N ARG A 593 -9.28 -1.03 -12.62
CA ARG A 593 -8.55 0.08 -13.25
C ARG A 593 -7.69 -0.48 -14.38
N TRP A 594 -7.73 0.20 -15.52
CA TRP A 594 -6.88 -0.08 -16.68
C TRP A 594 -6.15 1.19 -17.08
N ASP A 595 -4.85 1.07 -17.29
CA ASP A 595 -4.05 2.14 -17.86
C ASP A 595 -2.89 1.60 -18.71
N ILE A 596 -2.30 2.50 -19.51
CA ILE A 596 -0.97 2.29 -20.08
C ILE A 596 -0.06 3.32 -19.43
N SER A 597 0.94 2.85 -18.70
CA SER A 597 1.96 3.65 -18.05
C SER A 597 3.23 3.64 -18.90
N ALA A 598 3.84 4.80 -19.07
CA ALA A 598 5.13 4.93 -19.73
C ALA A 598 6.05 5.87 -18.96
N GLN A 599 7.35 5.62 -19.02
CA GLN A 599 8.37 6.36 -18.31
C GLN A 599 9.58 6.58 -19.20
N TRP A 600 10.20 7.77 -19.11
CA TRP A 600 11.38 8.14 -19.88
C TRP A 600 12.41 8.86 -19.01
N ASN A 601 13.69 8.48 -19.13
CA ASN A 601 14.76 9.45 -18.86
C ASN A 601 14.67 10.54 -19.94
N VAL A 602 15.05 11.75 -19.57
CA VAL A 602 14.94 12.92 -20.43
C VAL A 602 16.15 13.82 -20.33
N LYS A 603 16.43 14.56 -21.40
CA LYS A 603 17.34 15.71 -21.40
C LYS A 603 16.63 16.98 -21.84
N SER A 604 17.22 18.13 -21.53
CA SER A 604 16.72 19.42 -21.97
C SER A 604 16.77 19.55 -23.50
N LEU A 605 15.80 20.23 -24.08
CA LEU A 605 15.78 20.57 -25.50
C LEU A 605 16.41 21.96 -25.68
N GLY A 606 17.52 22.05 -26.41
CA GLY A 606 18.17 23.33 -26.75
C GLY A 606 19.38 23.74 -25.91
N GLU A 607 19.88 22.89 -25.02
CA GLU A 607 21.24 23.06 -24.47
C GLU A 607 22.24 22.49 -25.50
N GLU A 608 22.86 23.37 -26.28
CA GLU A 608 24.16 23.07 -26.88
C GLU A 608 25.15 22.85 -25.73
N GLU A 609 26.06 21.88 -25.88
CA GLU A 609 27.22 21.78 -25.00
C GLU A 609 27.88 23.17 -25.02
N ASP A 610 27.89 23.87 -23.88
CA ASP A 610 28.83 24.97 -23.69
C ASP A 610 30.20 24.33 -23.89
N ASP A 611 30.72 24.42 -25.12
CA ASP A 611 32.09 24.09 -25.45
C ASP A 611 32.94 24.88 -24.45
N GLU A 612 33.45 24.20 -23.42
CA GLU A 612 34.49 24.71 -22.55
C GLU A 612 35.74 24.94 -23.43
N GLU A 613 35.77 26.06 -24.14
CA GLU A 613 37.01 26.71 -24.51
C GLU A 613 37.68 27.17 -23.20
N ASN A 614 38.56 26.32 -22.66
CA ASN A 614 39.83 26.74 -22.04
C ASN A 614 40.87 25.61 -22.01
#